data_AF-A0A3D3K8U8-F1
#
_entry.id   AF-A0A3D3K8U8-F1
#
_cell.length_a   1.000
_cell.length_b   1.000
_cell.length_c   1.000
_cell.angle_alpha   90.00
_cell.angle_beta   90.00
_cell.angle_gamma   90.00
#
_symmetry.space_group_name_H-M   'P 1'
#
loop_
_entity.id
_entity.type
_entity.pdbx_description
1 polymer ?
#
loop_
_entity_poly.entity_id
_entity_poly.type
_entity_poly.pdbx_seq_one_letter_code
_entity_poly.pdbx_strand_id
1 'polypeptide(L)'
;MSPSGRHAKSKARLSAYDKMMNEDAKQKEEKLEIFIPNGPRLGDVVIEAHDVKKAFGDRVLYEGLEFSLPPAGIVGVIGPNGTGKTTLFRMIMGLEEPTAGSFRVGPTVKLAYVDQQHKSIDPEKTVYEVISQGADLITLGNRQVNARAYVARFNFTGADQEKKCGMLSGGERNRLHLALALKEEGNVLLLDEPTNDIDVNTLRALEEGLENFAGCAVVISHDRW
;
A
#
# COMPACT_ATOMS: atom_id res chain seq x y z
N MET A 1 7.06 20.70 5.69
CA MET A 1 7.16 21.20 4.30
C MET A 1 6.03 22.19 4.05
N SER A 2 6.29 23.31 3.35
CA SER A 2 5.28 24.32 3.01
C SER A 2 4.27 23.78 1.96
N PRO A 3 3.03 24.29 1.91
CA PRO A 3 1.99 23.85 0.97
C PRO A 3 2.44 23.88 -0.49
N SER A 4 3.26 24.89 -0.87
CA SER A 4 3.82 25.05 -2.21
C SER A 4 4.77 23.91 -2.62
N GLY A 5 5.54 23.36 -1.67
CA GLY A 5 6.46 22.24 -1.94
C GLY A 5 5.75 20.91 -2.22
N ARG A 6 4.55 20.71 -1.68
CA ARG A 6 3.73 19.49 -1.94
C ARG A 6 3.19 19.47 -3.37
N HIS A 7 2.68 20.60 -3.86
CA HIS A 7 2.18 20.71 -5.24
C HIS A 7 3.29 20.58 -6.29
N ALA A 8 4.48 21.14 -6.03
CA ALA A 8 5.64 21.02 -6.92
C ALA A 8 6.11 19.56 -7.07
N LYS A 9 6.18 18.81 -5.95
CA LYS A 9 6.53 17.38 -5.96
C LYS A 9 5.50 16.53 -6.72
N SER A 10 4.20 16.77 -6.52
CA SER A 10 3.13 16.06 -7.23
C SER A 10 3.20 16.26 -8.75
N LYS A 11 3.43 17.50 -9.22
CA LYS A 11 3.56 17.80 -10.65
C LYS A 11 4.80 17.16 -11.29
N ALA A 12 5.93 17.15 -10.57
CA ALA A 12 7.15 16.45 -11.01
C ALA A 12 6.95 14.93 -11.12
N ARG A 13 6.17 14.34 -10.21
CA ARG A 13 5.85 12.91 -10.22
C ARG A 13 4.93 12.52 -11.40
N LEU A 14 3.94 13.35 -11.74
CA LEU A 14 3.10 13.15 -12.94
C LEU A 14 3.93 13.11 -14.22
N SER A 15 4.89 14.02 -14.40
CA SER A 15 5.81 13.96 -15.55
C SER A 15 6.77 12.76 -15.50
N ALA A 16 7.07 12.26 -14.30
CA ALA A 16 7.89 11.07 -14.13
C ALA A 16 7.08 9.77 -14.35
N TYR A 17 5.75 9.79 -14.23
CA TYR A 17 4.90 8.62 -14.43
C TYR A 17 5.05 8.00 -15.81
N ASP A 18 4.95 8.82 -16.87
CA ASP A 18 5.13 8.35 -18.25
C ASP A 18 6.54 7.79 -18.47
N LYS A 19 7.54 8.33 -17.76
CA LYS A 19 8.92 7.86 -17.81
C LYS A 19 9.09 6.53 -17.05
N MET A 20 8.51 6.41 -15.87
CA MET A 20 8.52 5.20 -15.04
C MET A 20 7.75 4.03 -15.68
N MET A 21 6.72 4.33 -16.49
CA MET A 21 5.97 3.32 -17.24
C MET A 21 6.65 2.88 -18.54
N ASN A 22 7.47 3.72 -19.17
CA ASN A 22 8.05 3.47 -20.50
C ASN A 22 9.56 3.18 -20.52
N GLU A 23 10.33 3.52 -19.48
CA GLU A 23 11.77 3.24 -19.46
C GLU A 23 12.10 1.85 -18.91
N ASP A 24 13.08 1.20 -19.55
CA ASP A 24 13.89 0.11 -19.01
C ASP A 24 14.64 0.59 -17.75
N ALA A 25 13.92 0.76 -16.64
CA ALA A 25 14.44 1.17 -15.34
C ALA A 25 15.29 0.09 -14.66
N LYS A 26 15.68 -0.98 -15.37
CA LYS A 26 16.43 -2.15 -14.86
C LYS A 26 17.60 -1.78 -13.95
N GLN A 27 18.39 -0.76 -14.30
CA GLN A 27 19.55 -0.36 -13.50
C GLN A 27 19.22 0.36 -12.18
N LYS A 28 18.10 1.09 -12.11
CA LYS A 28 17.64 1.70 -10.85
C LYS A 28 16.89 0.69 -9.99
N GLU A 29 16.07 -0.15 -10.62
CA GLU A 29 15.30 -1.21 -9.95
C GLU A 29 16.19 -2.21 -9.23
N GLU A 30 17.35 -2.57 -9.80
CA GLU A 30 18.30 -3.50 -9.16
C GLU A 30 18.81 -3.02 -7.80
N LYS A 31 18.95 -1.71 -7.62
CA LYS A 31 19.49 -1.10 -6.39
C LYS A 31 18.45 -0.89 -5.29
N LEU A 32 17.17 -0.93 -5.61
CA LEU A 32 16.11 -0.74 -4.62
C LEU A 32 16.09 -1.90 -3.62
N GLU A 33 16.17 -1.54 -2.33
CA GLU A 33 16.00 -2.49 -1.24
C GLU A 33 14.56 -2.99 -1.16
N ILE A 34 13.55 -2.17 -1.44
CA ILE A 34 12.16 -2.62 -1.61
C ILE A 34 11.73 -2.26 -3.02
N PHE A 35 11.57 -3.29 -3.86
CA PHE A 35 11.05 -3.14 -5.21
C PHE A 35 9.56 -3.48 -5.21
N ILE A 36 8.74 -2.53 -5.67
CA ILE A 36 7.30 -2.68 -5.80
C ILE A 36 7.01 -2.87 -7.30
N PRO A 37 6.46 -4.02 -7.71
CA PRO A 37 6.16 -4.26 -9.11
C PRO A 37 5.04 -3.35 -9.59
N ASN A 38 5.20 -2.79 -10.78
CA ASN A 38 4.18 -1.96 -11.39
C ASN A 38 2.95 -2.80 -11.77
N GLY A 39 1.76 -2.30 -11.43
CA GLY A 39 0.50 -2.87 -11.90
C GLY A 39 0.14 -2.44 -13.33
N PRO A 40 -1.08 -2.77 -13.78
CA PRO A 40 -1.58 -2.34 -15.08
C PRO A 40 -1.69 -0.80 -15.14
N ARG A 41 -1.66 -0.25 -16.36
CA ARG A 41 -1.74 1.20 -16.57
C ARG A 41 -3.00 1.80 -15.92
N LEU A 42 -2.81 2.89 -15.17
CA LEU A 42 -3.92 3.66 -14.60
C LEU A 42 -4.53 4.57 -15.67
N GLY A 43 -5.86 4.65 -15.69
CA GLY A 43 -6.58 5.71 -16.39
C GLY A 43 -6.60 7.01 -15.58
N ASP A 44 -7.19 8.05 -16.14
CA ASP A 44 -7.16 9.41 -15.57
C ASP A 44 -7.89 9.54 -14.23
N VAL A 45 -8.90 8.70 -14.00
CA VAL A 45 -9.66 8.66 -12.75
C VAL A 45 -9.19 7.48 -11.91
N VAL A 46 -8.63 7.74 -10.73
CA VAL A 46 -8.21 6.70 -9.77
C VAL A 46 -9.20 6.61 -8.61
N ILE A 47 -9.34 7.68 -7.82
CA ILE A 47 -10.34 7.77 -6.74
C ILE A 47 -10.91 9.18 -6.73
N GLU A 48 -12.23 9.31 -6.70
CA GLU A 48 -12.94 10.59 -6.59
C GLU A 48 -14.01 10.50 -5.50
N ALA A 49 -14.01 11.48 -4.60
CA ALA A 49 -15.03 11.69 -3.59
C ALA A 49 -15.63 13.09 -3.77
N HIS A 50 -16.93 13.15 -3.94
CA HIS A 50 -17.68 14.40 -4.06
C HIS A 50 -18.81 14.45 -3.02
N ASP A 51 -18.76 15.45 -2.15
CA ASP A 51 -19.70 15.68 -1.04
C ASP A 51 -20.01 14.41 -0.23
N VAL A 52 -18.99 13.61 0.06
CA VAL A 52 -19.19 12.29 0.67
C VAL A 52 -19.54 12.43 2.15
N LYS A 53 -20.66 11.80 2.52
CA LYS A 53 -21.08 11.57 3.90
C LYS A 53 -21.03 10.09 4.21
N LYS A 54 -20.47 9.72 5.36
CA LYS A 54 -20.54 8.34 5.89
C LYS A 54 -20.90 8.38 7.35
N ALA A 55 -21.93 7.64 7.72
CA ALA A 55 -22.35 7.44 9.09
C ALA A 55 -22.68 5.97 9.35
N PHE A 56 -22.53 5.54 10.61
CA PHE A 56 -23.02 4.26 11.12
C PHE A 56 -24.01 4.54 12.24
N GLY A 57 -25.31 4.39 11.95
CA GLY A 57 -26.37 4.89 12.83
C GLY A 57 -26.21 6.40 13.06
N ASP A 58 -26.19 6.80 14.33
CA ASP A 58 -26.07 8.21 14.72
C ASP A 58 -24.62 8.73 14.69
N ARG A 59 -23.63 7.85 14.49
CA ARG A 59 -22.21 8.24 14.47
C ARG A 59 -21.79 8.64 13.06
N VAL A 60 -21.65 9.95 12.84
CA VAL A 60 -21.07 10.51 11.62
C VAL A 60 -19.55 10.36 11.63
N LEU A 61 -18.98 9.83 10.54
CA LEU A 61 -17.54 9.72 10.33
C LEU A 61 -17.02 10.81 9.39
N TYR A 62 -17.73 11.02 8.28
CA TYR A 62 -17.44 12.07 7.30
C TYR A 62 -18.69 12.87 7.00
N GLU A 63 -18.50 14.16 6.74
CA GLU A 63 -19.53 15.04 6.20
C GLU A 63 -18.85 16.02 5.24
N GLY A 64 -19.32 16.07 3.99
CA GLY A 64 -18.74 16.92 2.95
C GLY A 64 -17.31 16.58 2.54
N LEU A 65 -16.94 15.29 2.54
CA LEU A 65 -15.60 14.86 2.12
C LEU A 65 -15.44 15.01 0.60
N GLU A 66 -14.52 15.89 0.18
CA GLU A 66 -14.21 16.24 -1.20
C GLU A 66 -12.72 15.97 -1.49
N PHE A 67 -12.40 15.03 -2.38
CA PHE A 67 -11.02 14.85 -2.86
C PHE A 67 -10.95 14.07 -4.18
N SER A 68 -9.84 14.25 -4.91
CA SER A 68 -9.49 13.40 -6.04
C SER A 68 -8.04 12.92 -5.92
N LEU A 69 -7.84 11.62 -6.18
CA LEU A 69 -6.52 11.00 -6.30
C LEU A 69 -6.22 10.87 -7.80
N PRO A 70 -5.28 11.66 -8.36
CA PRO A 70 -4.85 11.49 -9.73
C PRO A 70 -3.87 10.30 -9.86
N PRO A 71 -3.57 9.85 -11.09
CA PRO A 71 -2.50 8.90 -11.36
C PRO A 71 -1.16 9.40 -10.79
N ALA A 72 -0.34 8.46 -10.32
CA ALA A 72 0.89 8.76 -9.59
C ALA A 72 0.70 9.65 -8.34
N GLY A 73 -0.49 9.66 -7.75
CA GLY A 73 -0.72 10.30 -6.46
C GLY A 73 -0.28 9.43 -5.29
N ILE A 74 0.43 10.01 -4.32
CA ILE A 74 0.62 9.41 -2.99
C ILE A 74 -0.13 10.28 -1.99
N VAL A 75 -1.08 9.70 -1.27
CA VAL A 75 -1.91 10.40 -0.29
C VAL A 75 -1.70 9.78 1.08
N GLY A 76 -1.28 10.63 2.04
CA GLY A 76 -1.25 10.28 3.46
C GLY A 76 -2.58 10.61 4.13
N VAL A 77 -3.18 9.64 4.81
CA VAL A 77 -4.40 9.77 5.60
C VAL A 77 -4.03 9.73 7.07
N ILE A 78 -4.11 10.88 7.74
CA ILE A 78 -3.72 11.03 9.15
C ILE A 78 -4.93 11.35 10.03
N GLY A 79 -4.95 10.82 11.24
CA GLY A 79 -5.99 11.14 12.21
C GLY A 79 -6.03 10.17 13.39
N PRO A 80 -6.68 10.56 14.51
CA PRO A 80 -6.88 9.69 15.67
C PRO A 80 -7.55 8.34 15.33
N ASN A 81 -7.50 7.41 16.28
CA ASN A 81 -8.25 6.15 16.15
C ASN A 81 -9.76 6.40 16.17
N GLY A 82 -10.49 5.66 15.33
CA GLY A 82 -11.94 5.78 15.23
C GLY A 82 -12.47 6.98 14.42
N THR A 83 -11.62 7.70 13.69
CA THR A 83 -12.05 8.79 12.77
C THR A 83 -12.51 8.31 11.40
N GLY A 84 -12.55 6.99 11.19
CA GLY A 84 -13.01 6.39 9.93
C GLY A 84 -11.92 5.97 8.95
N LYS A 85 -10.62 6.19 9.20
CA LYS A 85 -9.53 5.84 8.25
C LYS A 85 -9.70 4.45 7.59
N THR A 86 -9.95 3.41 8.38
CA THR A 86 -10.23 2.05 7.86
C THR A 86 -11.54 1.99 7.05
N THR A 87 -12.57 2.74 7.43
CA THR A 87 -13.79 2.92 6.61
C THR A 87 -13.50 3.56 5.26
N LEU A 88 -12.54 4.51 5.16
CA LEU A 88 -12.10 5.04 3.87
C LEU A 88 -11.53 3.92 2.99
N PHE A 89 -10.66 3.08 3.54
CA PHE A 89 -10.12 1.92 2.81
C PHE A 89 -11.23 0.96 2.38
N ARG A 90 -12.22 0.69 3.23
CA ARG A 90 -13.38 -0.14 2.87
C ARG A 90 -14.22 0.46 1.73
N MET A 91 -14.39 1.77 1.69
CA MET A 91 -15.05 2.43 0.55
C MET A 91 -14.20 2.32 -0.73
N ILE A 92 -12.87 2.45 -0.63
CA ILE A 92 -11.97 2.25 -1.78
C ILE A 92 -12.03 0.81 -2.29
N MET A 93 -12.14 -0.17 -1.40
CA MET A 93 -12.30 -1.58 -1.77
C MET A 93 -13.69 -1.94 -2.28
N GLY A 94 -14.67 -1.01 -2.23
CA GLY A 94 -16.07 -1.29 -2.56
C GLY A 94 -16.78 -2.18 -1.53
N LEU A 95 -16.21 -2.36 -0.34
CA LEU A 95 -16.82 -3.12 0.77
C LEU A 95 -17.82 -2.28 1.58
N GLU A 96 -17.77 -0.97 1.43
CA GLU A 96 -18.66 0.00 2.09
C GLU A 96 -19.09 1.06 1.10
N GLU A 97 -20.36 1.47 1.15
CA GLU A 97 -20.88 2.57 0.35
C GLU A 97 -20.99 3.86 1.20
N PRO A 98 -20.85 5.04 0.59
CA PRO A 98 -21.16 6.30 1.27
C PRO A 98 -22.65 6.34 1.65
N THR A 99 -22.97 7.02 2.75
CA THR A 99 -24.36 7.27 3.17
C THR A 99 -25.02 8.33 2.27
N ALA A 100 -24.25 9.32 1.81
CA ALA A 100 -24.66 10.29 0.80
C ALA A 100 -23.44 10.81 0.03
N GLY A 101 -23.67 11.52 -1.07
CA GLY A 101 -22.63 11.96 -1.99
C GLY A 101 -22.20 10.87 -2.97
N SER A 102 -21.05 11.06 -3.62
CA SER A 102 -20.51 10.13 -4.62
C SER A 102 -19.08 9.74 -4.29
N PHE A 103 -18.80 8.44 -4.23
CA PHE A 103 -17.46 7.89 -4.08
C PHE A 103 -17.19 6.93 -5.24
N ARG A 104 -16.20 7.23 -6.07
CA ARG A 104 -15.92 6.49 -7.31
C ARG A 104 -14.47 6.02 -7.31
N VAL A 105 -14.29 4.74 -7.61
CA VAL A 105 -13.00 4.13 -7.92
C VAL A 105 -12.93 3.84 -9.42
N GLY A 106 -11.82 4.20 -10.04
CA GLY A 106 -11.62 4.06 -11.48
C GLY A 106 -11.65 2.61 -11.95
N PRO A 107 -12.16 2.32 -13.16
CA PRO A 107 -12.28 0.95 -13.67
C PRO A 107 -10.93 0.26 -13.95
N THR A 108 -9.86 1.05 -14.12
CA THR A 108 -8.49 0.54 -14.31
C THR A 108 -7.78 0.25 -12.99
N VAL A 109 -8.40 0.57 -11.85
CA VAL A 109 -7.78 0.38 -10.54
C VAL A 109 -7.73 -1.11 -10.21
N LYS A 110 -6.52 -1.59 -9.98
CA LYS A 110 -6.22 -2.89 -9.39
C LYS A 110 -5.60 -2.62 -8.03
N LEU A 111 -6.40 -2.76 -6.98
CA LEU A 111 -5.97 -2.57 -5.61
C LEU A 111 -4.96 -3.65 -5.23
N ALA A 112 -3.91 -3.23 -4.54
CA ALA A 112 -3.02 -4.10 -3.79
C ALA A 112 -3.19 -3.76 -2.30
N TYR A 113 -3.89 -4.64 -1.61
CA TYR A 113 -4.21 -4.52 -0.19
C TYR A 113 -4.41 -5.91 0.40
N VAL A 114 -3.84 -6.14 1.57
CA VAL A 114 -4.09 -7.37 2.32
C VAL A 114 -4.78 -6.99 3.61
N ASP A 115 -6.11 -7.05 3.58
CA ASP A 115 -6.95 -6.91 4.77
C ASP A 115 -6.61 -8.00 5.80
N GLN A 116 -6.79 -7.69 7.08
CA GLN A 116 -6.83 -8.64 8.18
C GLN A 116 -7.92 -9.72 7.99
N GLN A 117 -8.98 -9.43 7.21
CA GLN A 117 -10.13 -10.32 7.03
C GLN A 117 -10.16 -11.10 5.70
N HIS A 118 -9.54 -10.59 4.62
CA HIS A 118 -9.88 -11.03 3.25
C HIS A 118 -8.93 -12.06 2.62
N LYS A 119 -7.69 -12.19 3.13
CA LYS A 119 -6.86 -13.36 2.91
C LYS A 119 -6.71 -14.05 4.26
N SER A 120 -7.43 -15.15 4.45
CA SER A 120 -7.18 -16.05 5.57
C SER A 120 -5.74 -16.55 5.43
N ILE A 121 -4.81 -15.86 6.08
CA ILE A 121 -3.45 -16.33 6.26
C ILE A 121 -3.59 -17.62 7.06
N ASP A 122 -3.21 -18.73 6.46
CA ASP A 122 -3.26 -20.04 7.10
C ASP A 122 -2.39 -19.97 8.38
N PRO A 123 -3.00 -20.08 9.58
CA PRO A 123 -2.29 -19.90 10.83
C PRO A 123 -1.22 -20.98 11.04
N GLU A 124 -1.33 -22.12 10.37
CA GLU A 124 -0.39 -23.23 10.48
C GLU A 124 0.84 -23.09 9.59
N LYS A 125 0.76 -22.24 8.56
CA LYS A 125 1.91 -21.96 7.67
C LYS A 125 2.89 -21.00 8.31
N THR A 126 4.16 -21.15 7.95
CA THR A 126 5.20 -20.22 8.38
C THR A 126 5.14 -18.91 7.61
N VAL A 127 5.73 -17.85 8.17
CA VAL A 127 5.90 -16.57 7.47
C VAL A 127 6.55 -16.76 6.11
N TYR A 128 7.59 -17.59 6.04
CA TYR A 128 8.27 -17.91 4.79
C TYR A 128 7.30 -18.53 3.78
N GLU A 129 6.59 -19.59 4.16
CA GLU A 129 5.66 -20.31 3.28
C GLU A 129 4.55 -19.41 2.74
N VAL A 130 4.03 -18.51 3.57
CA VAL A 130 2.96 -17.59 3.16
C VAL A 130 3.46 -16.58 2.12
N ILE A 131 4.64 -16.00 2.32
CA ILE A 131 5.20 -15.00 1.40
C ILE A 131 5.76 -15.65 0.13
N SER A 132 6.51 -16.74 0.28
CA SER A 132 7.22 -17.43 -0.79
C SER A 132 6.34 -18.37 -1.59
N GLN A 133 5.23 -18.86 -1.00
CA GLN A 133 4.40 -19.93 -1.54
C GLN A 133 5.21 -21.22 -1.79
N GLY A 134 6.27 -21.44 -0.99
CA GLY A 134 7.14 -22.61 -1.08
C GLY A 134 8.26 -22.50 -2.13
N ALA A 135 8.40 -21.35 -2.79
CA ALA A 135 9.45 -21.13 -3.79
C ALA A 135 10.69 -20.44 -3.20
N ASP A 136 11.89 -20.85 -3.63
CA ASP A 136 13.14 -20.19 -3.24
C ASP A 136 13.33 -18.82 -3.92
N LEU A 137 12.64 -18.61 -5.04
CA LEU A 137 12.63 -17.36 -5.80
C LEU A 137 11.20 -16.83 -5.90
N ILE A 138 11.03 -15.55 -5.60
CA ILE A 138 9.78 -14.82 -5.78
C ILE A 138 9.90 -13.98 -7.05
N THR A 139 8.87 -14.03 -7.88
CA THR A 139 8.75 -13.13 -9.03
C THR A 139 8.01 -11.87 -8.60
N LEU A 140 8.62 -10.71 -8.82
CA LEU A 140 8.08 -9.38 -8.61
C LEU A 140 8.09 -8.67 -9.96
N GLY A 141 6.97 -8.67 -10.68
CA GLY A 141 6.92 -8.14 -12.05
C GLY A 141 7.95 -8.83 -12.96
N ASN A 142 8.92 -8.07 -13.45
CA ASN A 142 10.00 -8.55 -14.32
C ASN A 142 11.23 -9.09 -13.57
N ARG A 143 11.25 -9.06 -12.23
CA ARG A 143 12.42 -9.40 -11.40
C ARG A 143 12.20 -10.69 -10.63
N GLN A 144 13.24 -11.52 -10.54
CA GLN A 144 13.30 -12.61 -9.56
C GLN A 144 14.17 -12.22 -8.38
N VAL A 145 13.68 -12.47 -7.17
CA VAL A 145 14.39 -12.20 -5.91
C VAL A 145 14.42 -13.45 -5.06
N ASN A 146 15.50 -13.64 -4.29
CA ASN A 146 15.56 -14.71 -3.31
C ASN A 146 14.48 -14.51 -2.25
N ALA A 147 13.68 -15.55 -2.00
CA ALA A 147 12.54 -15.49 -1.09
C ALA A 147 12.96 -15.18 0.34
N ARG A 148 14.04 -15.80 0.83
CA ARG A 148 14.56 -15.56 2.19
C ARG A 148 15.03 -14.12 2.37
N ALA A 149 15.71 -13.58 1.36
CA ALA A 149 16.15 -12.19 1.34
C ALA A 149 14.96 -11.21 1.28
N TYR A 150 13.93 -11.52 0.49
CA TYR A 150 12.70 -10.72 0.44
C TYR A 150 12.00 -10.68 1.80
N VAL A 151 11.80 -11.84 2.43
CA VAL A 151 11.17 -11.96 3.76
C VAL A 151 11.97 -11.18 4.82
N ALA A 152 13.30 -11.26 4.79
CA ALA A 152 14.17 -10.55 5.73
C ALA A 152 14.04 -9.01 5.67
N ARG A 153 13.68 -8.45 4.51
CA ARG A 153 13.44 -6.99 4.36
C ARG A 153 12.26 -6.49 5.18
N PHE A 154 11.36 -7.37 5.61
CA PHE A 154 10.24 -7.03 6.49
C PHE A 154 10.53 -7.41 7.95
N ASN A 155 11.82 -7.43 8.32
CA ASN A 155 12.30 -7.73 9.66
C ASN A 155 11.85 -9.11 10.18
N PHE A 156 11.83 -10.11 9.29
CA PHE A 156 11.69 -11.52 9.63
C PHE A 156 13.01 -12.23 9.33
N THR A 157 13.87 -12.38 10.35
CA THR A 157 15.23 -12.91 10.16
C THR A 157 15.39 -14.28 10.80
N GLY A 158 16.24 -15.13 10.20
CA GLY A 158 16.57 -16.45 10.76
C GLY A 158 15.32 -17.26 11.15
N ALA A 159 15.18 -17.55 12.44
CA ALA A 159 14.09 -18.34 13.00
C ALA A 159 12.70 -17.69 12.87
N ASP A 160 12.62 -16.36 12.75
CA ASP A 160 11.33 -15.66 12.62
C ASP A 160 10.58 -16.06 11.35
N GLN A 161 11.31 -16.46 10.31
CA GLN A 161 10.73 -16.90 9.05
C GLN A 161 10.01 -18.25 9.16
N GLU A 162 10.41 -19.08 10.12
CA GLU A 162 9.80 -20.38 10.42
C GLU A 162 8.66 -20.27 11.45
N LYS A 163 8.42 -19.07 11.98
CA LYS A 163 7.33 -18.83 12.92
C LYS A 163 5.99 -19.01 12.20
N LYS A 164 5.09 -19.78 12.81
CA LYS A 164 3.72 -19.96 12.32
C LYS A 164 2.94 -18.66 12.37
N CYS A 165 2.13 -18.40 11.35
CA CYS A 165 1.35 -17.16 11.23
C CYS A 165 0.35 -16.96 12.38
N GLY A 166 -0.16 -18.05 12.97
CA GLY A 166 -1.02 -18.02 14.15
C GLY A 166 -0.33 -17.50 15.41
N MET A 167 1.01 -17.52 15.47
CA MET A 167 1.81 -17.09 16.62
C MET A 167 2.34 -15.65 16.49
N LEU A 168 2.04 -14.96 15.38
CA LEU A 168 2.50 -13.60 15.15
C LEU A 168 1.78 -12.60 16.05
N SER A 169 2.54 -11.69 16.64
CA SER A 169 2.02 -10.49 17.27
C SER A 169 1.31 -9.58 16.25
N GLY A 170 0.56 -8.57 16.73
CA GLY A 170 -0.12 -7.62 15.85
C GLY A 170 0.84 -6.90 14.89
N GLY A 171 2.00 -6.45 15.40
CA GLY A 171 3.03 -5.79 14.60
C GLY A 171 3.69 -6.71 13.59
N GLU A 172 4.05 -7.94 14.00
CA GLU A 172 4.56 -8.96 13.06
C GLU A 172 3.54 -9.27 11.96
N ARG A 173 2.27 -9.41 12.33
CA ARG A 173 1.20 -9.62 11.35
C ARG A 173 1.12 -8.45 10.37
N ASN A 174 1.20 -7.20 10.84
CA ASN A 174 1.20 -6.04 9.97
C ASN A 174 2.36 -6.05 8.95
N ARG A 175 3.57 -6.42 9.39
CA ARG A 175 4.72 -6.58 8.48
C ARG A 175 4.53 -7.69 7.46
N LEU A 176 3.89 -8.79 7.84
CA LEU A 176 3.51 -9.86 6.90
C LEU A 176 2.48 -9.36 5.87
N HIS A 177 1.46 -8.61 6.29
CA HIS A 177 0.49 -7.99 5.39
C HIS A 177 1.16 -7.04 4.40
N LEU A 178 2.09 -6.20 4.87
CA LEU A 178 2.87 -5.31 4.02
C LEU A 178 3.69 -6.11 2.98
N ALA A 179 4.40 -7.15 3.41
CA ALA A 179 5.19 -8.00 2.51
C ALA A 179 4.34 -8.65 1.41
N LEU A 180 3.12 -9.05 1.75
CA LEU A 180 2.17 -9.63 0.80
C LEU A 180 1.59 -8.58 -0.14
N ALA A 181 1.21 -7.40 0.37
CA ALA A 181 0.64 -6.32 -0.43
C ALA A 181 1.66 -5.79 -1.46
N LEU A 182 2.92 -5.60 -1.08
CA LEU A 182 3.96 -5.10 -1.98
C LEU A 182 4.39 -6.11 -3.05
N LYS A 183 4.07 -7.40 -2.89
CA LYS A 183 4.27 -8.42 -3.92
C LYS A 183 3.14 -8.42 -4.96
N GLU A 184 1.97 -7.87 -4.63
CA GLU A 184 0.86 -7.82 -5.57
C GLU A 184 1.13 -6.79 -6.66
N GLU A 185 0.91 -7.19 -7.91
CA GLU A 185 1.02 -6.30 -9.07
C GLU A 185 -0.21 -5.40 -9.20
N GLY A 186 -0.54 -4.69 -8.12
CA GLY A 186 -1.57 -3.65 -8.09
C GLY A 186 -1.02 -2.32 -8.60
N ASN A 187 -1.91 -1.43 -9.02
CA ASN A 187 -1.55 -0.06 -9.41
C ASN A 187 -2.03 0.99 -8.40
N VAL A 188 -2.79 0.58 -7.38
CA VAL A 188 -3.13 1.39 -6.21
C VAL A 188 -2.84 0.59 -4.95
N LEU A 189 -1.84 1.03 -4.18
CA LEU A 189 -1.48 0.44 -2.90
C LEU A 189 -2.30 1.07 -1.79
N LEU A 190 -2.91 0.25 -0.94
CA LEU A 190 -3.47 0.70 0.32
C LEU A 190 -2.56 0.19 1.44
N LEU A 191 -1.99 1.09 2.22
CA LEU A 191 -1.07 0.74 3.31
C LEU A 191 -1.66 1.24 4.62
N ASP A 192 -2.04 0.33 5.51
CA ASP A 192 -2.62 0.67 6.81
C ASP A 192 -1.54 0.63 7.89
N GLU A 193 -1.13 1.79 8.39
CA GLU A 193 -0.08 1.95 9.41
C GLU A 193 1.23 1.20 9.09
N PRO A 194 1.80 1.35 7.87
CA PRO A 194 3.01 0.61 7.48
C PRO A 194 4.27 1.07 8.23
N THR A 195 4.19 2.14 9.02
CA THR A 195 5.30 2.65 9.81
C THR A 195 5.43 1.95 11.16
N ASN A 196 4.39 1.26 11.61
CA ASN A 196 4.39 0.60 12.90
C ASN A 196 5.28 -0.65 12.86
N ASP A 197 6.05 -0.83 13.94
CA ASP A 197 6.86 -2.03 14.17
C ASP A 197 7.90 -2.30 13.06
N ILE A 198 8.26 -1.30 12.26
CA ILE A 198 9.27 -1.34 11.21
C ILE A 198 10.45 -0.44 11.61
N ASP A 199 11.67 -0.90 11.37
CA ASP A 199 12.88 -0.12 11.66
C ASP A 199 13.11 1.00 10.64
N VAL A 200 13.93 1.98 11.00
CA VAL A 200 14.17 3.18 10.21
C VAL A 200 14.75 2.88 8.82
N ASN A 201 15.56 1.82 8.66
CA ASN A 201 16.14 1.50 7.36
C ASN A 201 15.10 0.90 6.43
N THR A 202 14.30 -0.04 6.95
CA THR A 202 13.18 -0.62 6.19
C THR A 202 12.14 0.44 5.82
N LEU A 203 11.85 1.40 6.71
CA LEU A 203 10.96 2.52 6.40
C LEU A 203 11.50 3.38 5.24
N ARG A 204 12.79 3.72 5.27
CA ARG A 204 13.44 4.45 4.17
C ARG A 204 13.41 3.66 2.86
N ALA A 205 13.64 2.36 2.91
CA ALA A 205 13.54 1.49 1.74
C ALA A 205 12.10 1.46 1.19
N LEU A 206 11.09 1.48 2.06
CA LEU A 206 9.69 1.56 1.66
C LEU A 206 9.36 2.91 1.01
N GLU A 207 9.84 4.01 1.59
CA GLU A 207 9.70 5.35 1.02
C GLU A 207 10.32 5.42 -0.38
N GLU A 208 11.56 4.94 -0.55
CA GLU A 208 12.23 4.90 -1.84
C GLU A 208 11.49 4.01 -2.84
N GLY A 209 10.99 2.85 -2.41
CA GLY A 209 10.16 1.97 -3.22
C GLY A 209 8.87 2.65 -3.69
N LEU A 210 8.17 3.35 -2.79
CA LEU A 210 6.96 4.11 -3.11
C LEU A 210 7.25 5.29 -4.05
N GLU A 211 8.37 5.98 -3.89
CA GLU A 211 8.76 7.08 -4.78
C GLU A 211 8.96 6.59 -6.23
N ASN A 212 9.50 5.38 -6.42
CA ASN A 212 9.76 4.78 -7.73
C ASN A 212 8.60 3.93 -8.28
N PHE A 213 7.56 3.67 -7.49
CA PHE A 213 6.39 2.90 -7.92
C PHE A 213 5.52 3.69 -8.91
N ALA A 214 5.32 3.15 -10.12
CA ALA A 214 4.51 3.75 -11.17
C ALA A 214 3.00 3.50 -10.96
N GLY A 215 2.52 3.86 -9.78
CA GLY A 215 1.12 3.75 -9.38
C GLY A 215 0.76 4.78 -8.30
N CYS A 216 -0.40 4.57 -7.69
CA CYS A 216 -0.85 5.39 -6.58
C CYS A 216 -0.70 4.66 -5.26
N ALA A 217 -0.54 5.42 -4.16
CA ALA A 217 -0.55 4.86 -2.82
C ALA A 217 -1.44 5.71 -1.91
N VAL A 218 -2.26 5.04 -1.12
CA VAL A 218 -2.99 5.65 0.00
C VAL A 218 -2.43 5.04 1.28
N VAL A 219 -1.79 5.88 2.09
CA VAL A 219 -1.07 5.45 3.29
C VAL A 219 -1.78 6.02 4.50
N ILE A 220 -2.36 5.16 5.33
CA ILE A 220 -2.84 5.55 6.65
C ILE A 220 -1.63 5.54 7.59
N SER A 221 -1.44 6.63 8.33
CA SER A 221 -0.44 6.67 9.40
C SER A 221 -0.96 7.46 10.60
N HIS A 222 -0.52 7.05 11.78
CA HIS A 222 -0.67 7.85 13.00
C HIS A 222 0.43 8.88 13.17
N ASP A 223 1.53 8.71 12.44
CA ASP A 223 2.71 9.55 12.58
C ASP A 223 2.67 10.72 11.60
N ARG A 224 3.09 11.89 12.09
CA ARG A 224 3.09 13.16 11.33
C ARG A 224 4.44 13.46 10.67
N TRP A 225 5.40 12.56 10.83
CA TRP A 225 6.83 12.78 10.57
C TRP A 225 7.32 11.94 9.40
#